data_AF-A0A257M1Y1-F1
#
_entry.id   AF-A0A257M1Y1-F1
#
_cell.length_a   1.000
_cell.length_b   1.000
_cell.length_c   1.000
_cell.angle_alpha   90.00
_cell.angle_beta   90.00
_cell.angle_gamma   90.00
#
_symmetry.space_group_name_H-M   'P 1'
#
loop_
_entity.id
_entity.type
_entity.pdbx_description
1 polymer ?
#
loop_
_entity_poly.entity_id
_entity_poly.type
_entity_poly.pdbx_seq_one_letter_code
_entity_poly.pdbx_strand_id
1 'polypeptide(L)'
;MNAPITITEVIGRSEQGMTRPFLCHADDWGTYYVKGAYAGKNSLCCEWVASSLARLMVDEEPLSLPWFRMAEVPQELVDGSARSDIRDLGAGRVFASRRIDGGQELDWLAAQGWPDGTMAMILLMDLWLQNEDRSLSPHGGNPNLLVEPIPDLRDDVPVGALWKNQPRRELLSVFDFNLAFDEEFNRERFFGAHVFGG
;
A
#
# COMPACT_ATOMS: atom_id res chain seq x y z
N MET A 1 -19.60 -10.16 3.82
CA MET A 1 -18.12 -10.24 3.76
C MET A 1 -17.76 -11.15 2.60
N ASN A 2 -16.92 -10.70 1.66
CA ASN A 2 -16.45 -11.58 0.60
C ASN A 2 -15.56 -12.68 1.21
N ALA A 3 -15.62 -13.89 0.65
CA ALA A 3 -14.75 -14.97 1.08
C ALA A 3 -13.26 -14.59 0.91
N PRO A 4 -12.37 -15.04 1.81
CA PRO A 4 -10.93 -14.90 1.61
C PRO A 4 -10.51 -15.59 0.30
N ILE A 5 -9.50 -15.02 -0.37
CA ILE A 5 -8.81 -15.68 -1.49
C ILE A 5 -7.83 -16.70 -0.94
N THR A 6 -7.56 -17.77 -1.68
CA THR A 6 -6.61 -18.80 -1.25
C THR A 6 -5.26 -18.57 -1.94
N ILE A 7 -4.17 -18.52 -1.16
CA ILE A 7 -2.82 -18.46 -1.72
C ILE A 7 -2.47 -19.82 -2.33
N THR A 8 -2.10 -19.82 -3.61
CA THR A 8 -1.82 -21.04 -4.38
C THR A 8 -0.33 -21.24 -4.62
N GLU A 9 0.47 -20.17 -4.67
CA GLU A 9 1.90 -20.24 -4.96
C GLU A 9 2.65 -19.06 -4.33
N VAL A 10 3.88 -19.31 -3.85
CA VAL A 10 4.81 -18.27 -3.39
C VAL A 10 5.90 -18.07 -4.45
N ILE A 11 5.83 -16.95 -5.16
CA ILE A 11 6.71 -16.60 -6.28
C ILE A 11 8.06 -16.08 -5.76
N GLY A 12 8.03 -15.24 -4.73
CA GLY A 12 9.21 -14.53 -4.26
C GLY A 12 8.94 -13.79 -2.96
N ARG A 13 9.89 -12.94 -2.58
CA ARG A 13 9.80 -12.09 -1.40
C ARG A 13 10.43 -10.75 -1.71
N SER A 14 9.83 -9.67 -1.20
CA SER A 14 10.41 -8.34 -1.32
C SER A 14 11.73 -8.26 -0.56
N GLU A 15 12.75 -7.69 -1.21
CA GLU A 15 14.03 -7.34 -0.57
C GLU A 15 13.96 -5.98 0.14
N GLN A 16 12.91 -5.19 -0.13
CA GLN A 16 12.68 -3.86 0.42
C GLN A 16 11.50 -3.86 1.42
N GLY A 17 11.55 -2.94 2.38
CA GLY A 17 10.55 -2.77 3.44
C GLY A 17 10.74 -3.69 4.64
N MET A 18 10.39 -3.21 5.84
CA MET A 18 10.63 -3.91 7.10
C MET A 18 9.92 -5.27 7.20
N THR A 19 8.67 -5.35 6.73
CA THR A 19 7.86 -6.58 6.80
C THR A 19 8.21 -7.60 5.72
N ARG A 20 9.02 -7.23 4.71
CA ARG A 20 9.47 -8.08 3.59
C ARG A 20 8.34 -8.99 3.06
N PRO A 21 7.25 -8.42 2.51
CA PRO A 21 6.08 -9.19 2.07
C PRO A 21 6.46 -10.23 1.02
N PHE A 22 5.73 -11.35 1.01
CA PHE A 22 5.85 -12.37 -0.03
C PHE A 22 5.10 -11.95 -1.29
N LEU A 23 5.63 -12.28 -2.45
CA LEU A 23 4.90 -12.15 -3.71
C LEU A 23 4.24 -13.50 -4.00
N CYS A 24 2.92 -13.54 -4.07
CA CYS A 24 2.15 -14.78 -4.19
C CYS A 24 1.12 -14.72 -5.32
N HIS A 25 0.80 -15.87 -5.91
CA HIS A 25 -0.42 -16.06 -6.69
C HIS A 25 -1.56 -16.55 -5.78
N ALA A 26 -2.79 -16.21 -6.16
CA ALA A 26 -3.99 -16.69 -5.50
C ALA A 26 -4.94 -17.42 -6.48
N ASP A 27 -5.99 -18.04 -5.93
CA ASP A 27 -7.02 -18.79 -6.66
C ASP A 27 -7.92 -17.94 -7.57
N ASP A 28 -7.85 -16.62 -7.45
CA ASP A 28 -8.52 -15.65 -8.32
C ASP A 28 -7.66 -15.18 -9.49
N TRP A 29 -6.52 -15.85 -9.74
CA TRP A 29 -5.53 -15.51 -10.77
C TRP A 29 -4.80 -14.18 -10.54
N GLY A 30 -4.94 -13.57 -9.36
CA GLY A 30 -4.24 -12.36 -8.99
C GLY A 30 -2.86 -12.61 -8.41
N THR A 31 -2.01 -11.58 -8.54
CA THR A 31 -0.69 -11.52 -7.90
C THR A 31 -0.73 -10.50 -6.77
N TYR A 32 -0.26 -10.91 -5.59
CA TYR A 32 -0.40 -10.15 -4.35
C TYR A 32 0.92 -10.05 -3.59
N TYR A 33 1.16 -8.89 -2.97
CA TYR A 33 2.05 -8.74 -1.85
C TYR A 33 1.33 -9.22 -0.58
N VAL A 34 1.85 -10.27 0.04
CA VAL A 34 1.24 -10.96 1.17
C VAL A 34 2.10 -10.79 2.42
N LYS A 35 1.50 -10.19 3.45
CA LYS A 35 2.10 -10.04 4.78
C LYS A 35 1.56 -11.17 5.66
N GLY A 36 2.47 -12.03 6.12
CA GLY A 36 2.15 -13.23 6.89
C GLY A 36 2.60 -13.15 8.35
N ALA A 37 2.91 -14.31 8.93
CA ALA A 37 3.30 -14.48 10.32
C ALA A 37 4.43 -13.54 10.79
N TYR A 38 5.43 -13.29 9.94
CA TYR A 38 6.58 -12.43 10.25
C TYR A 38 6.21 -10.97 10.50
N ALA A 39 5.16 -10.44 9.85
CA ALA A 39 4.70 -9.08 10.09
C ALA A 39 4.13 -8.90 11.51
N GLY A 40 3.60 -9.98 12.11
CA GLY A 40 2.96 -9.97 13.40
C GLY A 40 1.49 -9.53 13.33
N LYS A 41 0.68 -10.02 14.28
CA LYS A 41 -0.78 -9.84 14.26
C LYS A 41 -1.22 -8.38 14.27
N ASN A 42 -0.55 -7.55 15.08
CA ASN A 42 -0.88 -6.12 15.18
C ASN A 42 -0.68 -5.44 13.82
N SER A 43 0.45 -5.68 13.15
CA SER A 43 0.71 -5.15 11.81
C SER A 43 -0.36 -5.59 10.80
N LEU A 44 -0.76 -6.86 10.80
CA LEU A 44 -1.82 -7.35 9.91
C LEU A 44 -3.18 -6.70 10.20
N CYS A 45 -3.50 -6.47 11.47
CA CYS A 45 -4.70 -5.74 11.87
C CYS A 45 -4.65 -4.28 11.44
N CYS A 46 -3.51 -3.61 11.61
CA CYS A 46 -3.32 -2.22 11.17
C CYS A 46 -3.50 -2.11 9.66
N GLU A 47 -2.83 -2.95 8.88
CA GLU A 47 -3.00 -3.00 7.42
C GLU A 47 -4.46 -3.16 7.01
N TRP A 48 -5.16 -4.13 7.60
CA TRP A 48 -6.55 -4.39 7.26
C TRP A 48 -7.48 -3.23 7.62
N VAL A 49 -7.38 -2.72 8.86
CA VAL A 49 -8.28 -1.68 9.36
C VAL A 49 -7.97 -0.34 8.68
N ALA A 50 -6.70 0.07 8.64
CA ALA A 50 -6.27 1.31 8.02
C ALA A 50 -6.56 1.32 6.51
N SER A 51 -6.27 0.25 5.78
CA SER A 51 -6.64 0.17 4.35
C SER A 51 -8.15 0.24 4.14
N SER A 52 -8.94 -0.34 5.06
CA SER A 52 -10.41 -0.26 5.00
C SER A 52 -10.92 1.17 5.22
N LEU A 53 -10.29 1.93 6.11
CA LEU A 53 -10.61 3.33 6.36
C LEU A 53 -10.13 4.24 5.23
N ALA A 54 -8.89 4.06 4.76
CA ALA A 54 -8.32 4.77 3.62
C ALA A 54 -9.18 4.63 2.37
N ARG A 55 -9.74 3.43 2.12
CA ARG A 55 -10.65 3.17 1.01
C ARG A 55 -11.87 4.10 0.99
N LEU A 56 -12.32 4.59 2.15
CA LEU A 56 -13.46 5.51 2.24
C LEU A 56 -13.12 6.94 1.81
N MET A 57 -11.83 7.25 1.59
CA MET A 57 -11.33 8.60 1.30
C MET A 57 -10.81 8.77 -0.13
N VAL A 58 -10.57 7.68 -0.88
CA VAL A 58 -9.84 7.72 -2.16
C VAL A 58 -10.70 7.95 -3.41
N ASP A 59 -12.04 8.02 -3.29
CA ASP A 59 -12.93 8.02 -4.46
C ASP A 59 -12.99 9.37 -5.23
N GLU A 60 -12.67 10.49 -4.60
CA GLU A 60 -12.89 11.86 -5.16
C GLU A 60 -11.60 12.59 -5.59
N GLU A 61 -10.44 12.00 -5.33
CA GLU A 61 -9.12 12.55 -5.65
C GLU A 61 -8.38 11.58 -6.59
N PRO A 62 -7.30 11.98 -7.29
CA PRO A 62 -6.44 11.06 -8.03
C PRO A 62 -5.55 10.22 -7.09
N LEU A 63 -6.20 9.63 -6.09
CA LEU A 63 -5.65 8.67 -5.16
C LEU A 63 -6.16 7.30 -5.54
N SER A 64 -5.28 6.31 -5.47
CA SER A 64 -5.70 4.92 -5.52
C SER A 64 -5.24 4.19 -4.27
N LEU A 65 -5.84 3.03 -4.04
CA LEU A 65 -5.43 2.09 -3.02
C LEU A 65 -5.35 0.74 -3.72
N PRO A 66 -4.20 0.04 -3.68
CA PRO A 66 -4.12 -1.28 -4.27
C PRO A 66 -5.23 -2.17 -3.70
N TRP A 67 -5.87 -2.95 -4.55
CA TRP A 67 -6.95 -3.80 -4.10
C TRP A 67 -6.46 -4.77 -3.03
N PHE A 68 -7.10 -4.79 -1.87
CA PHE A 68 -6.68 -5.66 -0.77
C PHE A 68 -7.81 -6.61 -0.32
N ARG A 69 -7.40 -7.76 0.22
CA ARG A 69 -8.26 -8.86 0.67
C ARG A 69 -7.60 -9.55 1.87
N MET A 70 -8.42 -10.16 2.71
CA MET A 70 -7.94 -11.26 3.55
C MET A 70 -7.66 -12.44 2.62
N ALA A 71 -6.54 -13.11 2.83
CA ALA A 71 -6.23 -14.37 2.16
C ALA A 71 -6.01 -15.48 3.19
N GLU A 72 -6.14 -16.72 2.73
CA GLU A 72 -5.82 -17.93 3.50
C GLU A 72 -4.59 -18.60 2.87
N VAL A 73 -3.58 -18.89 3.69
CA VAL A 73 -2.43 -19.70 3.29
C VAL A 73 -2.66 -21.13 3.76
N PRO A 74 -2.86 -22.10 2.85
CA PRO A 74 -3.06 -23.50 3.21
C PRO A 74 -1.87 -24.07 3.97
N GLN A 75 -2.14 -24.94 4.95
CA GLN A 75 -1.08 -25.62 5.70
C GLN A 75 -0.21 -26.48 4.78
N GLU A 76 -0.82 -27.11 3.78
CA GLU A 76 -0.16 -27.95 2.79
C GLU A 76 0.84 -27.16 1.94
N LEU A 77 0.55 -25.88 1.65
CA LEU A 77 1.47 -25.00 0.93
C LEU A 77 2.73 -24.72 1.74
N VAL A 78 2.58 -24.55 3.05
CA VAL A 78 3.70 -24.31 3.96
C VAL A 78 4.52 -25.57 4.18
N ASP A 79 3.86 -26.69 4.48
CA ASP A 79 4.50 -27.97 4.78
C ASP A 79 5.21 -28.57 3.55
N GLY A 80 4.66 -28.35 2.36
CA GLY A 80 5.22 -28.81 1.09
C GLY A 80 6.30 -27.88 0.49
N SER A 81 6.56 -26.71 1.09
CA SER A 81 7.49 -25.73 0.51
C SER A 81 8.95 -26.08 0.79
N ALA A 82 9.78 -26.02 -0.25
CA ALA A 82 11.23 -26.10 -0.12
C ALA A 82 11.90 -24.77 0.28
N ARG A 83 11.12 -23.68 0.39
CA ARG A 83 11.66 -22.36 0.73
C ARG A 83 12.06 -22.30 2.21
N SER A 84 13.29 -21.85 2.49
CA SER A 84 13.77 -21.68 3.86
C SER A 84 13.00 -20.60 4.66
N ASP A 85 12.41 -19.63 3.97
CA ASP A 85 11.68 -18.51 4.55
C ASP A 85 10.16 -18.73 4.65
N ILE A 86 9.62 -19.89 4.24
CA ILE A 86 8.17 -20.11 4.17
C ILE A 86 7.45 -19.92 5.51
N ARG A 87 8.14 -20.17 6.63
CA ARG A 87 7.58 -19.99 7.98
C ARG A 87 7.29 -18.52 8.31
N ASP A 88 7.96 -17.58 7.64
CA ASP A 88 7.68 -16.14 7.77
C ASP A 88 6.35 -15.76 7.12
N LEU A 89 5.92 -16.50 6.08
CA LEU A 89 4.56 -16.38 5.56
C LEU A 89 3.59 -17.04 6.54
N GLY A 90 3.87 -18.28 6.92
CA GLY A 90 3.04 -19.07 7.84
C GLY A 90 1.68 -19.46 7.23
N ALA A 91 1.03 -20.45 7.84
CA ALA A 91 -0.32 -20.89 7.44
C ALA A 91 -1.39 -20.04 8.14
N GLY A 92 -2.58 -19.99 7.54
CA GLY A 92 -3.74 -19.29 8.10
C GLY A 92 -4.05 -17.96 7.41
N ARG A 93 -4.80 -17.11 8.12
CA ARG A 93 -5.24 -15.80 7.63
C ARG A 93 -4.11 -14.79 7.55
N VAL A 94 -3.99 -14.16 6.40
CA VAL A 94 -2.96 -13.16 6.07
C VAL A 94 -3.57 -11.95 5.37
N PHE A 95 -2.83 -10.84 5.32
CA PHE A 95 -3.19 -9.66 4.53
C PHE A 95 -2.58 -9.77 3.13
N ALA A 96 -3.39 -9.56 2.10
CA ALA A 96 -2.96 -9.59 0.71
C ALA A 96 -3.34 -8.28 0.01
N SER A 97 -2.35 -7.56 -0.51
CA SER A 97 -2.51 -6.35 -1.30
C SER A 97 -2.09 -6.62 -2.75
N ARG A 98 -2.95 -6.29 -3.71
CA ARG A 98 -2.72 -6.63 -5.13
C ARG A 98 -1.52 -5.85 -5.65
N ARG A 99 -0.68 -6.55 -6.40
CA ARG A 99 0.45 -5.92 -7.08
C ARG A 99 -0.07 -4.88 -8.08
N ILE A 100 0.49 -3.67 -8.04
CA ILE A 100 0.36 -2.66 -9.09
C ILE A 100 1.51 -2.86 -10.07
N ASP A 101 1.19 -3.16 -11.32
CA ASP A 101 2.19 -3.33 -12.38
C ASP A 101 2.59 -1.97 -12.96
N GLY A 102 3.89 -1.74 -13.12
CA GLY A 102 4.42 -0.47 -13.61
C GLY A 102 4.40 0.68 -12.61
N GLY A 103 3.91 0.45 -11.39
CA GLY A 103 3.99 1.42 -10.29
C GLY A 103 5.44 1.71 -9.88
N GLN A 104 5.77 2.98 -9.70
CA GLN A 104 7.09 3.42 -9.23
C GLN A 104 6.95 4.09 -7.87
N GLU A 105 7.88 3.83 -6.95
CA GLU A 105 7.87 4.52 -5.65
C GLU A 105 8.03 6.03 -5.85
N LEU A 106 7.26 6.82 -5.10
CA LEU A 106 7.31 8.28 -5.19
C LEU A 106 8.67 8.81 -4.72
N ASP A 107 9.40 9.45 -5.63
CA ASP A 107 10.62 10.18 -5.27
C ASP A 107 10.35 11.65 -4.89
N TRP A 108 11.36 12.28 -4.28
CA TRP A 108 11.29 13.66 -3.79
C TRP A 108 10.92 14.68 -4.88
N LEU A 109 11.42 14.51 -6.10
CA LEU A 109 11.17 15.44 -7.21
C LEU A 109 9.74 15.28 -7.73
N ALA A 110 9.26 14.04 -7.84
CA ALA A 110 7.91 13.69 -8.26
C ALA A 110 6.84 14.15 -7.24
N ALA A 111 7.19 14.19 -5.95
CA ALA A 111 6.29 14.63 -4.88
C ALA A 111 5.85 16.10 -5.01
N GLN A 112 6.71 16.98 -5.53
CA GLN A 112 6.47 18.45 -5.61
C GLN A 112 5.39 18.87 -6.63
N GLY A 113 4.75 17.91 -7.31
CA GLY A 113 3.86 18.17 -8.43
C GLY A 113 2.40 17.87 -8.20
N TRP A 114 2.02 17.14 -7.15
CA TRP A 114 0.64 16.65 -7.03
C TRP A 114 -0.36 17.79 -6.74
N PRO A 115 -1.66 17.63 -7.09
CA PRO A 115 -2.66 18.64 -6.75
C PRO A 115 -2.75 18.85 -5.24
N ASP A 116 -2.96 20.10 -4.81
CA ASP A 116 -3.05 20.44 -3.38
C ASP A 116 -4.12 19.64 -2.64
N GLY A 117 -5.28 19.38 -3.29
CA GLY A 117 -6.35 18.53 -2.74
C GLY A 117 -5.89 17.10 -2.46
N THR A 118 -5.13 16.52 -3.39
CA THR A 118 -4.56 15.17 -3.28
C THR A 118 -3.55 15.08 -2.15
N MET A 119 -2.63 16.04 -2.08
CA MET A 119 -1.61 16.11 -1.02
C MET A 119 -2.26 16.31 0.37
N ALA A 120 -3.24 17.22 0.45
CA ALA A 120 -3.99 17.47 1.69
C ALA A 120 -4.82 16.25 2.12
N MET A 121 -5.39 15.51 1.18
CA MET A 121 -6.16 14.29 1.47
C MET A 121 -5.26 13.19 2.05
N ILE A 122 -4.06 12.98 1.51
CA ILE A 122 -3.08 12.04 2.07
C ILE A 122 -2.66 12.49 3.48
N LEU A 123 -2.28 13.76 3.65
CA LEU A 123 -1.91 14.30 4.96
C LEU A 123 -3.03 14.13 6.00
N LEU A 124 -4.29 14.38 5.60
CA LEU A 124 -5.46 14.17 6.46
C LEU A 124 -5.66 12.68 6.79
N MET A 125 -5.49 11.80 5.80
CA MET A 125 -5.60 10.35 5.97
C MET A 125 -4.60 9.85 7.00
N ASP A 126 -3.32 10.17 6.86
CA ASP A 126 -2.30 9.70 7.79
C ASP A 126 -2.42 10.35 9.17
N LEU A 127 -2.88 11.61 9.25
CA LEU A 127 -3.20 12.24 10.53
C LEU A 127 -4.38 11.54 11.23
N TRP A 128 -5.42 11.15 10.49
CA TRP A 128 -6.58 10.45 11.03
C TRP A 128 -6.23 9.03 11.47
N LEU A 129 -5.39 8.34 10.69
CA LEU A 129 -4.90 7.00 10.98
C LEU A 129 -3.74 6.97 11.98
N GLN A 130 -3.22 8.13 12.40
CA GLN A 130 -2.03 8.23 13.25
C GLN A 130 -0.83 7.46 12.66
N ASN A 131 -0.58 7.66 11.36
CA ASN A 131 0.50 7.00 10.62
C ASN A 131 1.69 7.96 10.43
N GLU A 132 2.77 7.76 11.18
CA GLU A 132 4.02 8.53 11.01
C GLU A 132 4.96 7.96 9.94
N ASP A 133 4.71 6.74 9.44
CA ASP A 133 5.59 6.06 8.49
C ASP A 133 5.30 6.45 7.03
N ARG A 134 4.92 7.70 6.79
CA ARG A 134 4.78 8.28 5.45
C ARG A 134 5.68 9.50 5.31
N SER A 135 6.96 9.27 5.12
CA SER A 135 8.00 10.31 5.18
C SER A 135 8.77 10.45 3.88
N LEU A 136 9.13 11.68 3.52
CA LEU A 136 10.02 11.91 2.38
C LEU A 136 10.75 13.23 2.54
N SER A 137 12.05 13.22 2.26
CA SER A 137 12.92 14.39 2.27
C SER A 137 13.88 14.37 1.08
N PRO A 138 14.65 15.44 0.84
CA PRO A 138 15.76 15.42 -0.13
C PRO A 138 16.81 14.33 0.14
N HIS A 139 16.87 13.79 1.37
CA HIS A 139 17.79 12.73 1.78
C HIS A 139 17.16 11.33 1.74
N GLY A 140 15.93 11.20 1.24
CA GLY A 140 15.14 9.97 1.24
C GLY A 140 14.10 9.96 2.36
N GLY A 141 13.46 8.80 2.52
CA GLY A 141 12.38 8.56 3.47
C GLY A 141 11.66 7.26 3.12
N ASN A 142 10.54 7.03 3.78
CA ASN A 142 9.63 5.94 3.44
C ASN A 142 8.31 6.53 2.92
N PRO A 143 8.22 6.85 1.62
CA PRO A 143 7.05 7.53 1.10
C PRO A 143 5.82 6.63 1.15
N ASN A 144 5.98 5.30 1.06
CA ASN A 144 4.86 4.35 1.04
C ASN A 144 3.76 4.73 0.02
N LEU A 145 4.18 5.38 -1.08
CA LEU A 145 3.33 5.88 -2.16
C LEU A 145 3.88 5.37 -3.49
N LEU A 146 3.01 4.85 -4.36
CA LEU A 146 3.36 4.52 -5.75
C LEU A 146 2.76 5.52 -6.71
N VAL A 147 3.53 5.95 -7.69
CA VAL A 147 3.03 6.60 -8.90
C VAL A 147 2.60 5.50 -9.86
N GLU A 148 1.30 5.35 -10.04
CA GLU A 148 0.67 4.38 -10.93
C GLU A 148 0.31 5.07 -12.26
N PRO A 149 0.72 4.54 -13.43
CA PRO A 149 0.21 5.04 -14.70
C PRO A 149 -1.28 4.68 -14.84
N ILE A 150 -2.13 5.65 -15.15
CA ILE A 150 -3.52 5.39 -15.52
C ILE A 150 -3.51 4.71 -16.90
N PRO A 151 -4.16 3.53 -17.06
CA PRO A 151 -4.30 2.92 -18.37
C PRO A 151 -5.01 3.87 -19.34
N ASP A 152 -4.81 3.71 -20.65
CA ASP A 152 -5.47 4.53 -21.66
C ASP A 152 -7.01 4.54 -21.45
N LEU A 153 -7.51 5.61 -20.84
CA LEU A 153 -8.95 5.86 -20.77
C LEU A 153 -9.45 6.17 -22.19
N ARG A 154 -10.72 5.86 -22.45
CA ARG A 154 -11.39 6.35 -23.65
C ARG A 154 -11.43 7.89 -23.60
N ASP A 155 -11.33 8.53 -24.77
CA ASP A 155 -11.25 9.99 -24.92
C ASP A 155 -12.43 10.77 -24.30
N ASP A 156 -13.50 10.10 -23.90
CA ASP A 156 -14.75 10.65 -23.35
C ASP A 156 -14.85 10.59 -21.82
N VAL A 157 -13.83 10.06 -21.11
CA VAL A 157 -13.82 9.99 -19.65
C VAL A 157 -13.15 11.25 -19.07
N PRO A 158 -13.83 12.02 -18.20
CA PRO A 158 -13.21 13.14 -17.48
C PRO A 158 -11.94 12.66 -16.76
N VAL A 159 -10.83 13.35 -17.04
CA VAL A 159 -9.46 12.87 -16.80
C VAL A 159 -9.11 12.79 -15.31
N GLY A 160 -8.17 11.89 -14.96
CA GLY A 160 -7.49 11.83 -13.66
C GLY A 160 -6.70 13.11 -13.31
N ALA A 161 -5.75 13.01 -12.37
CA ALA A 161 -5.05 14.15 -11.75
C ALA A 161 -4.73 15.31 -12.72
N LEU A 162 -5.22 16.52 -12.44
CA LEU A 162 -4.77 17.72 -13.15
C LEU A 162 -3.43 18.19 -12.59
N TRP A 163 -2.39 18.25 -13.42
CA TRP A 163 -1.07 18.79 -13.05
C TRP A 163 -0.80 20.10 -13.76
N LYS A 164 -0.72 21.23 -13.04
CA LYS A 164 -0.47 22.55 -13.64
C LYS A 164 -1.34 22.82 -14.90
N ASN A 165 -2.61 22.46 -14.85
CA ASN A 165 -3.58 22.54 -15.96
C ASN A 165 -3.28 21.64 -17.19
N GLN A 166 -2.48 20.60 -17.01
CA GLN A 166 -2.28 19.53 -17.98
C GLN A 166 -2.83 18.20 -17.42
N PRO A 167 -3.50 17.38 -18.26
CA PRO A 167 -3.95 16.07 -17.84
C PRO A 167 -2.74 15.18 -17.52
N ARG A 168 -2.57 14.80 -16.24
CA ARG A 168 -1.62 13.78 -15.84
C ARG A 168 -2.33 12.43 -15.92
N ARG A 169 -1.69 11.47 -16.57
CA ARG A 169 -2.18 10.08 -16.66
C ARG A 169 -1.58 9.24 -15.55
N GLU A 170 -1.61 9.74 -14.33
CA GLU A 170 -0.98 9.10 -13.17
C GLU A 170 -1.92 9.22 -11.96
N LEU A 171 -1.96 8.16 -11.14
CA LEU A 171 -2.57 8.12 -9.82
C LEU A 171 -1.48 7.99 -8.77
N LEU A 172 -1.77 8.48 -7.58
CA LEU A 172 -0.93 8.27 -6.42
C LEU A 172 -1.55 7.20 -5.54
N SER A 173 -0.96 6.01 -5.53
CA SER A 173 -1.43 4.87 -4.76
C SER A 173 -0.87 4.92 -3.35
N VAL A 174 -1.74 5.02 -2.34
CA VAL A 174 -1.36 4.85 -0.93
C VAL A 174 -1.23 3.37 -0.61
N PHE A 175 -0.17 2.97 0.08
CA PHE A 175 -0.01 1.60 0.58
C PHE A 175 0.79 1.59 1.89
N ASP A 176 0.97 0.39 2.44
CA ASP A 176 1.71 0.08 3.66
C ASP A 176 1.24 0.87 4.89
N PHE A 177 0.20 0.35 5.55
CA PHE A 177 -0.35 0.94 6.78
C PHE A 177 -0.03 0.08 8.01
N ASN A 178 1.07 -0.67 7.96
CA ASN A 178 1.46 -1.59 9.02
C ASN A 178 1.77 -0.92 10.36
N LEU A 179 2.08 0.38 10.36
CA LEU A 179 2.40 1.20 11.53
C LEU A 179 1.33 2.27 11.83
N ALA A 180 0.12 2.14 11.27
CA ALA A 180 -1.01 2.98 11.64
C ALA A 180 -1.46 2.73 13.10
N PHE A 181 -2.18 3.70 13.67
CA PHE A 181 -2.69 3.70 15.05
C PHE A 181 -1.57 3.64 16.09
N ASP A 182 -0.46 4.34 15.83
CA ASP A 182 0.69 4.38 16.75
C ASP A 182 0.30 5.04 18.08
N GLU A 183 0.45 4.31 19.18
CA GLU A 183 0.19 4.84 20.54
C GLU A 183 1.17 5.95 20.92
N GLU A 184 2.36 5.97 20.30
CA GLU A 184 3.37 7.00 20.49
C GLU A 184 3.27 8.16 19.48
N PHE A 185 2.16 8.23 18.72
CA PHE A 185 1.95 9.22 17.68
C PHE A 185 2.19 10.66 18.16
N ASN A 186 3.04 11.40 17.44
CA ASN A 186 3.43 12.75 17.74
C ASN A 186 3.23 13.65 16.53
N ARG A 187 2.38 14.67 16.71
CA ARG A 187 2.04 15.62 15.64
C ARG A 187 3.23 16.44 15.14
N GLU A 188 4.14 16.82 16.02
CA GLU A 188 5.31 17.62 15.63
C GLU A 188 6.25 16.81 14.74
N ARG A 189 6.54 15.56 15.11
CA ARG A 189 7.31 14.63 14.27
C ARG A 189 6.60 14.34 12.96
N PHE A 190 5.30 14.06 13.01
CA PHE A 190 4.46 13.82 11.84
C PHE A 190 4.57 14.97 10.83
N PHE A 191 4.21 16.20 11.21
CA PHE A 191 4.27 17.33 10.27
C PHE A 191 5.69 17.67 9.81
N GLY A 192 6.70 17.45 10.67
CA GLY A 192 8.09 17.73 10.33
C GLY A 192 8.74 16.73 9.36
N ALA A 193 8.19 15.52 9.23
CA ALA A 193 8.77 14.46 8.41
C ALA A 193 7.85 13.95 7.28
N HIS A 194 6.55 14.23 7.35
CA HIS A 194 5.58 13.71 6.40
C HIS A 194 5.92 14.11 4.96
N VAL A 195 5.67 13.23 3.99
CA VAL A 195 5.95 13.44 2.55
C VAL A 195 5.37 14.75 2.00
N PHE A 196 4.20 15.14 2.51
CA PHE A 196 3.53 16.42 2.24
C PHE A 196 3.40 17.29 3.49
N GLY A 197 4.27 17.04 4.48
CA GLY A 197 4.42 17.84 5.69
C GLY A 197 5.29 19.06 5.39
N GLY A 198 4.73 20.24 5.63
CA GLY A 198 5.36 21.54 5.45
C GLY A 198 4.57 22.60 6.19
#